data_AF-A0A1V5QPH1-F1
#
_entry.id   AF-A0A1V5QPH1-F1
#
_cell.length_a   1.000
_cell.length_b   1.000
_cell.length_c   1.000
_cell.angle_alpha   90.00
_cell.angle_beta   90.00
_cell.angle_gamma   90.00
#
_symmetry.space_group_name_H-M   'P 1'
#
loop_
_entity.id
_entity.type
_entity.pdbx_description
1 polymer ?
#
loop_
_entity_poly.entity_id
_entity_poly.type
_entity_poly.pdbx_seq_one_letter_code
_entity_poly.pdbx_strand_id
1 'polypeptide(L)'
;MNLPIIFVHKGDSFYLKYALESAKKFNPDSRIILLGDGVTVYPDFVEYYDLNKLNKYSKFLDKNYIHLNVSNPEIEMFCIKRWLVLLDFVEKQKMKKLFTCDSDILLFQDVTIDSKNYSKKDVVIMDGTNGCLTLLNKIKVLEYYKKIVFDFYKKGFKKFTKNDRISDMNFWKQLNDSKKFKVGEATKIIDNAFYDSGFLSQNYYLGKNDYGIKKLVFKNEIPFGEIKDSLVRLKAIHLQGPMKFYMKYYLQGKNNLLIDLRVNSLIWFRDNFSGKISDNLRNKIKKSMIKLGF
;
A
#
# COMPACT_ATOMS: atom_id res chain seq x y z
N MET A 1 6.27 -13.23 20.25
CA MET A 1 4.98 -13.03 19.57
C MET A 1 5.25 -12.43 18.21
N ASN A 2 4.78 -13.08 17.15
CA ASN A 2 4.95 -12.62 15.78
C ASN A 2 4.05 -11.42 15.49
N LEU A 3 4.53 -10.53 14.62
CA LEU A 3 3.88 -9.28 14.32
C LEU A 3 2.66 -9.52 13.43
N PRO A 4 1.43 -9.16 13.84
CA PRO A 4 0.26 -9.28 12.98
C PRO A 4 0.39 -8.38 11.74
N ILE A 5 -0.07 -8.89 10.61
CA ILE A 5 -0.11 -8.19 9.32
C ILE A 5 -1.56 -7.90 8.98
N ILE A 6 -1.90 -6.63 8.78
CA ILE A 6 -3.27 -6.19 8.54
C ILE A 6 -3.39 -5.54 7.17
N PHE A 7 -4.33 -6.02 6.38
CA PHE A 7 -4.78 -5.42 5.13
C PHE A 7 -6.12 -4.74 5.35
N VAL A 8 -6.28 -3.52 4.85
CA VAL A 8 -7.58 -2.82 4.81
C VAL A 8 -7.97 -2.65 3.36
N HIS A 9 -9.04 -3.31 2.93
CA HIS A 9 -9.40 -3.41 1.52
C HIS A 9 -10.89 -3.18 1.30
N LYS A 10 -11.25 -2.58 0.18
CA LYS A 10 -12.64 -2.38 -0.25
C LYS A 10 -12.89 -3.05 -1.59
N GLY A 11 -14.00 -3.78 -1.68
CA GLY A 11 -14.43 -4.55 -2.83
C GLY A 11 -13.73 -5.90 -2.94
N ASP A 12 -14.09 -6.63 -3.99
CA ASP A 12 -13.42 -7.88 -4.37
C ASP A 12 -12.45 -7.64 -5.51
N SER A 13 -11.16 -7.58 -5.18
CA SER A 13 -10.10 -7.36 -6.15
C SER A 13 -9.38 -8.66 -6.49
N PHE A 14 -9.30 -8.98 -7.79
CA PHE A 14 -8.64 -10.19 -8.30
C PHE A 14 -7.20 -10.40 -7.80
N TYR A 15 -6.51 -9.31 -7.46
CA TYR A 15 -5.11 -9.30 -7.04
C TYR A 15 -4.92 -9.45 -5.53
N LEU A 16 -5.97 -9.27 -4.72
CA LEU A 16 -5.88 -9.27 -3.25
C LEU A 16 -5.32 -10.59 -2.71
N LYS A 17 -5.70 -11.72 -3.32
CA LYS A 17 -5.18 -13.05 -2.95
C LYS A 17 -3.66 -13.13 -3.00
N TYR A 18 -3.02 -12.50 -3.99
CA TYR A 18 -1.56 -12.57 -4.13
C TYR A 18 -0.85 -11.76 -3.04
N ALA A 19 -1.42 -10.64 -2.60
CA ALA A 19 -0.90 -9.90 -1.46
C ALA A 19 -0.96 -10.75 -0.17
N LEU A 20 -2.11 -11.39 0.08
CA LEU A 20 -2.32 -12.26 1.25
C LEU A 20 -1.41 -13.50 1.23
N GLU A 21 -1.28 -14.16 0.07
CA GLU A 21 -0.38 -15.29 -0.13
C GLU A 21 1.09 -14.88 0.08
N SER A 22 1.51 -13.73 -0.43
CA SER A 22 2.87 -13.22 -0.21
C SER A 22 3.15 -12.97 1.28
N ALA A 23 2.20 -12.35 1.99
CA ALA A 23 2.34 -12.10 3.41
C ALA A 23 2.47 -13.40 4.19
N LYS A 24 1.62 -14.40 3.91
CA LYS A 24 1.67 -15.71 4.57
C LYS A 24 2.94 -16.47 4.25
N LYS A 25 3.38 -16.48 2.99
CA LYS A 25 4.60 -17.19 2.53
C LYS A 25 5.85 -16.72 3.28
N PHE A 26 6.01 -15.41 3.46
CA PHE A 26 7.19 -14.82 4.10
C PHE A 26 7.01 -14.57 5.61
N ASN A 27 5.82 -14.80 6.15
CA ASN A 27 5.51 -14.64 7.57
C ASN A 27 4.59 -15.79 8.04
N PRO A 28 5.08 -17.05 8.01
CA PRO A 28 4.24 -18.23 8.24
C PRO A 28 3.56 -18.23 9.61
N ASP A 29 4.19 -17.64 10.61
CA ASP A 29 3.69 -17.60 12.00
C ASP A 29 2.95 -16.30 12.36
N SER A 30 2.89 -15.33 11.44
CA SER A 30 2.13 -14.10 11.66
C SER A 30 0.64 -14.32 11.38
N ARG A 31 -0.20 -13.69 12.21
CA ARG A 31 -1.63 -13.53 11.91
C ARG A 31 -1.77 -12.66 10.67
N ILE A 32 -2.50 -13.16 9.67
CA ILE A 32 -2.84 -12.42 8.45
C ILE A 32 -4.29 -11.99 8.57
N ILE A 33 -4.51 -10.70 8.75
CA ILE A 33 -5.83 -10.12 9.05
C ILE A 33 -6.29 -9.29 7.87
N LEU A 34 -7.52 -9.51 7.41
CA LEU A 34 -8.17 -8.72 6.37
C LEU A 34 -9.37 -7.98 6.94
N LEU A 35 -9.30 -6.65 6.94
CA LEU A 35 -10.46 -5.78 7.16
C LEU A 35 -11.07 -5.48 5.80
N GLY A 36 -12.17 -6.15 5.46
CA GLY A 36 -12.76 -6.12 4.12
C GLY A 36 -14.28 -6.02 4.12
N ASP A 37 -14.85 -5.70 2.97
CA ASP A 37 -16.30 -5.73 2.70
C ASP A 37 -16.66 -6.65 1.52
N GLY A 38 -15.68 -7.45 1.05
CA GLY A 38 -15.84 -8.41 -0.02
C GLY A 38 -16.63 -9.66 0.41
N VAL A 39 -17.23 -10.33 -0.57
CA VAL A 39 -18.06 -11.54 -0.43
C VAL A 39 -17.31 -12.84 -0.72
N THR A 40 -16.01 -12.74 -1.00
CA THR A 40 -15.17 -13.86 -1.46
C THR A 40 -14.74 -14.74 -0.31
N VAL A 41 -14.67 -16.05 -0.56
CA VAL A 41 -14.01 -16.98 0.35
C VAL A 41 -12.50 -16.76 0.28
N TYR A 42 -11.91 -16.37 1.40
CA TYR A 42 -10.47 -16.20 1.53
C TYR A 42 -9.82 -17.51 1.99
N PRO A 43 -8.52 -17.73 1.73
CA PRO A 43 -7.80 -18.87 2.27
C PRO A 43 -7.94 -18.97 3.80
N ASP A 44 -7.95 -20.18 4.34
CA ASP A 44 -8.20 -20.45 5.78
C ASP A 44 -7.21 -19.76 6.72
N PHE A 45 -6.02 -19.37 6.23
CA PHE A 45 -5.05 -18.63 7.03
C PHE A 45 -5.40 -17.15 7.25
N VAL A 46 -6.46 -16.64 6.61
CA VAL A 46 -6.87 -15.24 6.66
C VAL A 46 -7.95 -15.04 7.72
N GLU A 47 -7.65 -14.22 8.71
CA GLU A 47 -8.63 -13.75 9.69
C GLU A 47 -9.42 -12.56 9.12
N TYR A 48 -10.65 -12.82 8.70
CA TYR A 48 -11.51 -11.80 8.10
C TYR A 48 -12.34 -11.05 9.15
N TYR A 49 -12.40 -9.72 9.01
CA TYR A 49 -13.29 -8.85 9.76
C TYR A 49 -14.04 -7.92 8.81
N ASP A 50 -15.36 -7.88 8.97
CA ASP A 50 -16.25 -7.02 8.20
C ASP A 50 -15.97 -5.53 8.50
N LEU A 51 -15.50 -4.83 7.48
CA LEU A 51 -15.14 -3.41 7.49
C LEU A 51 -16.34 -2.52 7.85
N ASN A 52 -17.56 -2.94 7.52
CA ASN A 52 -18.78 -2.16 7.82
C ASN A 52 -19.07 -2.08 9.32
N LYS A 53 -18.56 -3.04 10.11
CA LYS A 53 -18.65 -3.06 11.58
C LYS A 53 -17.56 -2.22 12.26
N LEU A 54 -16.63 -1.65 11.51
CA LEU A 54 -15.49 -0.87 11.99
C LEU A 54 -15.67 0.62 11.68
N ASN A 55 -16.71 1.22 12.27
CA ASN A 55 -17.19 2.54 11.88
C ASN A 55 -17.15 3.60 13.00
N LYS A 56 -16.51 3.31 14.14
CA LYS A 56 -16.43 4.24 15.29
C LYS A 56 -15.89 5.62 14.91
N TYR A 57 -14.87 5.65 14.05
CA TYR A 57 -14.20 6.89 13.65
C TYR A 57 -14.43 7.25 12.17
N SER A 58 -14.57 6.27 11.28
CA SER A 58 -14.68 6.50 9.83
C SER A 58 -15.97 7.22 9.42
N LYS A 59 -17.07 7.05 10.19
CA LYS A 59 -18.33 7.79 10.01
C LYS A 59 -18.19 9.31 10.03
N PHE A 60 -17.14 9.82 10.66
CA PHE A 60 -16.85 11.25 10.63
C PHE A 60 -16.64 11.74 9.18
N LEU A 61 -15.95 10.97 8.35
CA LEU A 61 -15.69 11.33 6.96
C LEU A 61 -16.90 11.11 6.05
N ASP A 62 -17.88 10.27 6.42
CA ASP A 62 -19.14 10.15 5.65
C ASP A 62 -19.88 11.49 5.56
N LYS A 63 -19.74 12.34 6.59
CA LYS A 63 -20.46 13.62 6.69
C LYS A 63 -19.61 14.84 6.35
N ASN A 64 -18.30 14.77 6.61
CA ASN A 64 -17.43 15.96 6.56
C ASN A 64 -16.42 15.93 5.40
N TYR A 65 -16.34 14.83 4.65
CA TYR A 65 -15.37 14.73 3.55
C TYR A 65 -15.72 15.71 2.44
N ILE A 66 -14.75 16.57 2.11
CA ILE A 66 -14.75 17.38 0.90
C ILE A 66 -13.60 16.88 0.04
N HIS A 67 -13.93 16.58 -1.20
CA HIS A 67 -12.97 16.11 -2.18
C HIS A 67 -12.18 17.27 -2.76
N LEU A 68 -10.87 17.26 -2.52
CA LEU A 68 -9.90 18.23 -3.03
C LEU A 68 -8.77 17.47 -3.72
N ASN A 69 -9.09 16.61 -4.68
CA ASN A 69 -8.11 15.91 -5.50
C ASN A 69 -8.65 15.77 -6.93
N VAL A 70 -7.83 15.29 -7.86
CA VAL A 70 -8.25 14.93 -9.22
C VAL A 70 -8.61 13.45 -9.34
N SER A 71 -8.27 12.66 -8.31
CA SER A 71 -8.57 11.24 -8.21
C SER A 71 -10.07 10.99 -8.01
N ASN A 72 -10.49 9.73 -8.08
CA ASN A 72 -11.88 9.39 -7.79
C ASN A 72 -12.21 9.72 -6.31
N PRO A 73 -13.31 10.45 -6.02
CA PRO A 73 -13.65 10.86 -4.66
C PRO A 73 -13.81 9.72 -3.67
N GLU A 74 -14.41 8.60 -4.07
CA GLU A 74 -14.61 7.45 -3.19
C GLU A 74 -13.29 6.75 -2.85
N ILE A 75 -12.40 6.61 -3.84
CA ILE A 75 -11.07 6.02 -3.65
C ILE A 75 -10.27 6.89 -2.70
N GLU A 76 -10.21 8.20 -2.93
CA GLU A 76 -9.43 9.13 -2.12
C GLU A 76 -9.96 9.20 -0.69
N MET A 77 -11.28 9.27 -0.54
CA MET A 77 -11.93 9.22 0.77
C MET A 77 -11.59 7.90 1.49
N PHE A 78 -11.56 6.77 0.78
CA PHE A 78 -11.19 5.49 1.36
C PHE A 78 -9.72 5.45 1.82
N CYS A 79 -8.79 6.02 1.05
CA CYS A 79 -7.38 6.13 1.44
C CYS A 79 -7.20 6.83 2.80
N ILE A 80 -8.05 7.81 3.12
CA ILE A 80 -8.05 8.48 4.44
C ILE A 80 -8.82 7.65 5.47
N LYS A 81 -10.01 7.13 5.12
CA LYS A 81 -10.87 6.35 6.02
C LYS A 81 -10.21 5.07 6.53
N ARG A 82 -9.38 4.40 5.74
CA ARG A 82 -8.75 3.13 6.12
C ARG A 82 -7.96 3.23 7.42
N TRP A 83 -7.34 4.38 7.70
CA TRP A 83 -6.60 4.63 8.95
C TRP A 83 -7.52 4.77 10.16
N LEU A 84 -8.72 5.31 9.96
CA LEU A 84 -9.75 5.44 11.01
C LEU A 84 -10.41 4.08 11.31
N VAL A 85 -10.64 3.27 10.26
CA VAL A 85 -11.08 1.87 10.37
C VAL A 85 -10.05 1.04 11.12
N LEU A 86 -8.78 1.15 10.72
CA LEU A 86 -7.67 0.46 11.38
C LEU A 86 -7.59 0.84 12.87
N LEU A 87 -7.73 2.13 13.21
CA LEU A 87 -7.75 2.57 14.61
C LEU A 87 -8.89 1.94 15.43
N ASP A 88 -10.11 1.88 14.89
CA ASP A 88 -11.24 1.23 15.56
C ASP A 88 -10.94 -0.27 15.82
N PHE A 89 -10.40 -0.96 14.82
CA PHE A 89 -10.05 -2.37 14.94
C PHE A 89 -8.97 -2.63 16.00
N VAL A 90 -7.86 -1.89 15.98
CA VAL A 90 -6.72 -2.13 16.88
C VAL A 90 -7.07 -1.82 18.34
N GLU A 91 -7.95 -0.85 18.58
CA GLU A 91 -8.50 -0.58 19.91
C GLU A 91 -9.35 -1.75 20.41
N LYS A 92 -10.28 -2.26 19.59
CA LYS A 92 -11.14 -3.41 19.91
C LYS A 92 -10.32 -4.66 20.22
N GLN A 93 -9.26 -4.90 19.45
CA GLN A 93 -8.37 -6.05 19.61
C GLN A 93 -7.24 -5.83 20.64
N LYS A 94 -7.18 -4.66 21.29
CA LYS A 94 -6.13 -4.27 22.25
C LYS A 94 -4.72 -4.49 21.71
N MET A 95 -4.52 -4.28 20.42
CA MET A 95 -3.22 -4.45 19.77
C MET A 95 -2.27 -3.34 20.18
N LYS A 96 -0.99 -3.66 20.33
CA LYS A 96 0.06 -2.69 20.71
C LYS A 96 0.99 -2.35 19.56
N LYS A 97 1.21 -3.31 18.66
CA LYS A 97 2.14 -3.25 17.54
C LYS A 97 1.60 -4.08 16.39
N LEU A 98 1.75 -3.59 15.16
CA LEU A 98 1.30 -4.28 13.95
C LEU A 98 2.09 -3.81 12.74
N PHE A 99 1.99 -4.60 11.67
CA PHE A 99 2.38 -4.20 10.32
C PHE A 99 1.11 -4.07 9.48
N THR A 100 1.03 -3.04 8.65
CA THR A 100 -0.06 -2.90 7.67
C THR A 100 0.50 -2.50 6.32
N CYS A 101 -0.10 -3.02 5.26
CA CYS A 101 0.24 -2.63 3.91
C CYS A 101 -0.98 -2.64 2.99
N ASP A 102 -0.87 -1.92 1.89
CA ASP A 102 -1.88 -1.91 0.84
C ASP A 102 -1.99 -3.27 0.16
N SER A 103 -3.17 -3.56 -0.37
CA SER A 103 -3.47 -4.82 -1.07
C SER A 103 -2.79 -4.97 -2.44
N ASP A 104 -2.07 -3.95 -2.92
CA ASP A 104 -1.26 -4.01 -4.14
C ASP A 104 0.24 -4.12 -3.85
N ILE A 105 0.60 -4.57 -2.64
CA ILE A 105 1.97 -4.86 -2.22
C ILE A 105 2.18 -6.38 -2.13
N LEU A 106 3.31 -6.84 -2.68
CA LEU A 106 3.84 -8.17 -2.39
C LEU A 106 4.96 -8.06 -1.35
N LEU A 107 4.86 -8.84 -0.27
CA LEU A 107 5.88 -8.91 0.77
C LEU A 107 6.88 -10.04 0.47
N PHE A 108 8.16 -9.78 0.70
CA PHE A 108 9.29 -10.72 0.54
C PHE A 108 10.20 -10.71 1.79
N GLN A 109 9.62 -10.32 2.93
CA GLN A 109 10.33 -10.10 4.19
C GLN A 109 9.49 -10.62 5.36
N ASP A 110 10.15 -11.29 6.29
CA ASP A 110 9.63 -11.50 7.64
C ASP A 110 9.61 -10.16 8.38
N VAL A 111 8.42 -9.58 8.54
CA VAL A 111 8.22 -8.27 9.16
C VAL A 111 8.43 -8.32 10.67
N THR A 112 8.33 -9.50 11.30
CA THR A 112 8.64 -9.67 12.73
C THR A 112 10.12 -9.46 12.95
N ILE A 113 10.96 -10.13 12.15
CA ILE A 113 12.42 -9.99 12.20
C ILE A 113 12.80 -8.56 11.85
N ASP A 114 12.30 -8.03 10.73
CA ASP A 114 12.69 -6.69 10.27
C ASP A 114 12.24 -5.57 11.23
N SER A 115 11.14 -5.77 11.97
CA SER A 115 10.69 -4.78 12.96
C SER A 115 11.71 -4.50 14.06
N LYS A 116 12.71 -5.38 14.27
CA LYS A 116 13.81 -5.15 15.22
C LYS A 116 14.70 -3.99 14.79
N ASN A 117 14.93 -3.83 13.49
CA ASN A 117 15.72 -2.74 12.89
C ASN A 117 15.10 -1.36 13.18
N TYR A 118 13.80 -1.34 13.45
CA TYR A 118 13.03 -0.13 13.70
C TYR A 118 12.48 -0.04 15.14
N SER A 119 13.01 -0.83 16.07
CA SER A 119 12.56 -0.90 17.47
C SER A 119 12.55 0.46 18.20
N LYS A 120 13.46 1.37 17.83
CA LYS A 120 13.57 2.73 18.40
C LYS A 120 12.62 3.75 17.74
N LYS A 121 11.84 3.35 16.73
CA LYS A 121 10.88 4.19 16.02
C LYS A 121 9.48 3.95 16.56
N ASP A 122 8.64 4.98 16.59
CA ASP A 122 7.23 4.85 16.95
C ASP A 122 6.39 4.33 15.77
N VAL A 123 6.77 4.75 14.56
CA VAL A 123 6.17 4.35 13.29
C VAL A 123 7.22 4.35 12.20
N VAL A 124 7.09 3.47 11.20
CA VAL A 124 7.88 3.50 9.96
C VAL A 124 6.89 3.65 8.81
N ILE A 125 7.16 4.60 7.92
CA ILE A 125 6.42 4.86 6.68
C ILE A 125 7.43 5.05 5.55
N MET A 126 6.93 5.25 4.33
CA MET A 126 7.78 5.45 3.15
C MET A 126 7.87 6.92 2.78
N ASP A 127 9.06 7.39 2.43
CA ASP A 127 9.35 8.73 1.93
C ASP A 127 8.76 9.85 2.81
N GLY A 128 8.72 9.59 4.13
CA GLY A 128 8.15 10.47 5.16
C GLY A 128 6.67 10.85 5.02
N THR A 129 5.93 10.31 4.05
CA THR A 129 4.56 10.74 3.70
C THR A 129 3.64 9.62 3.25
N ASN A 130 4.17 8.50 2.74
CA ASN A 130 3.39 7.43 2.16
C ASN A 130 3.19 6.29 3.16
N GLY A 131 1.93 6.05 3.54
CA GLY A 131 1.53 4.97 4.44
C GLY A 131 1.07 3.69 3.72
N CYS A 132 1.44 3.48 2.45
CA CYS A 132 1.12 2.23 1.75
C CYS A 132 1.72 1.01 2.44
N LEU A 133 2.82 1.19 3.18
CA LEU A 133 3.43 0.21 4.06
C LEU A 133 3.81 0.89 5.36
N THR A 134 3.30 0.38 6.47
CA THR A 134 3.47 0.99 7.78
C THR A 134 3.74 -0.05 8.85
N LEU A 135 4.87 0.11 9.56
CA LEU A 135 5.13 -0.57 10.82
C LEU A 135 4.75 0.35 11.98
N LEU A 136 3.75 -0.03 12.77
CA LEU A 136 3.32 0.72 13.94
C LEU A 136 3.85 0.06 15.20
N ASN A 137 4.84 0.67 15.85
CA ASN A 137 5.32 0.28 17.19
C ASN A 137 4.50 0.92 18.31
N LYS A 138 3.73 1.97 18.00
CA LYS A 138 2.95 2.72 18.99
C LYS A 138 1.60 3.15 18.42
N ILE A 139 0.51 2.55 18.89
CA ILE A 139 -0.86 2.84 18.40
C ILE A 139 -1.28 4.31 18.58
N LYS A 140 -0.70 5.05 19.56
CA LYS A 140 -0.94 6.50 19.72
C LYS A 140 -0.64 7.33 18.45
N VAL A 141 0.16 6.79 17.52
CA VAL A 141 0.39 7.40 16.22
C VAL A 141 -0.93 7.49 15.43
N LEU A 142 -1.74 6.44 15.40
CA LEU A 142 -3.05 6.44 14.73
C LEU A 142 -4.06 7.37 15.42
N GLU A 143 -4.03 7.45 16.75
CA GLU A 143 -4.85 8.42 17.49
C GLU A 143 -4.52 9.86 17.10
N TYR A 144 -3.24 10.17 16.91
CA TYR A 144 -2.78 11.48 16.48
C TYR A 144 -3.08 11.73 15.00
N TYR A 145 -2.93 10.72 14.14
CA TYR A 145 -3.36 10.79 12.73
C TYR A 145 -4.87 11.14 12.65
N LYS A 146 -5.71 10.44 13.41
CA LYS A 146 -7.14 10.76 13.54
C LYS A 146 -7.35 12.22 13.94
N LYS A 147 -6.61 12.71 14.95
CA LYS A 147 -6.72 14.11 15.40
C LYS A 147 -6.39 15.08 14.27
N ILE A 148 -5.33 14.84 13.51
CA ILE A 148 -4.96 15.66 12.35
C ILE A 148 -6.11 15.71 11.33
N VAL A 149 -6.64 14.55 10.94
CA VAL A 149 -7.76 14.46 9.98
C VAL A 149 -8.99 15.20 10.50
N PHE A 150 -9.35 15.00 11.77
CA PHE A 150 -10.53 15.61 12.37
C PHE A 150 -10.37 17.13 12.48
N ASP A 151 -9.20 17.60 12.91
CA ASP A 151 -8.91 19.03 13.01
C ASP A 151 -8.95 19.70 11.64
N PHE A 152 -8.45 19.03 10.59
CA PHE A 152 -8.51 19.52 9.20
C PHE A 152 -9.96 19.74 8.75
N TYR A 153 -10.80 18.70 8.84
CA TYR A 153 -12.20 18.78 8.37
C TYR A 153 -13.11 19.63 9.27
N LYS A 154 -12.79 19.83 10.55
CA LYS A 154 -13.55 20.70 11.45
C LYS A 154 -13.23 22.19 11.31
N LYS A 155 -11.95 22.54 11.10
CA LYS A 155 -11.51 23.96 11.04
C LYS A 155 -11.88 24.63 9.71
N GLY A 156 -12.35 23.86 8.73
CA GLY A 156 -12.79 24.34 7.43
C GLY A 156 -11.66 24.69 6.48
N PHE A 157 -12.01 24.87 5.21
CA PHE A 157 -11.09 24.91 4.07
C PHE A 157 -10.56 26.31 3.74
N LYS A 158 -10.67 27.27 4.67
CA LYS A 158 -10.45 28.71 4.40
C LYS A 158 -9.04 29.04 3.84
N LYS A 159 -8.09 28.11 3.93
CA LYS A 159 -6.71 28.26 3.42
C LYS A 159 -6.39 27.42 2.19
N PHE A 160 -7.33 26.61 1.69
CA PHE A 160 -7.10 25.70 0.56
C PHE A 160 -7.86 26.16 -0.67
N THR A 161 -7.15 26.18 -1.79
CA THR A 161 -7.66 26.52 -3.11
C THR A 161 -8.09 25.24 -3.84
N LYS A 162 -8.83 25.39 -4.95
CA LYS A 162 -9.20 24.27 -5.84
C LYS A 162 -7.98 23.54 -6.44
N ASN A 163 -6.80 24.13 -6.35
CA ASN A 163 -5.54 23.55 -6.86
C ASN A 163 -4.81 22.69 -5.82
N ASP A 164 -5.18 22.78 -4.54
CA ASP A 164 -4.58 21.95 -3.51
C ASP A 164 -5.07 20.51 -3.62
N ARG A 165 -4.12 19.56 -3.68
CA ARG A 165 -4.41 18.13 -3.76
C ARG A 165 -4.27 17.52 -2.37
N ILE A 166 -5.39 17.18 -1.76
CA ILE A 166 -5.49 16.55 -0.44
C ILE A 166 -5.67 15.05 -0.61
N SER A 167 -4.85 14.32 0.14
CA SER A 167 -4.81 12.86 0.23
C SER A 167 -4.38 12.42 1.63
N ASP A 168 -4.40 11.11 1.88
CA ASP A 168 -3.88 10.56 3.13
C ASP A 168 -2.39 10.89 3.35
N MET A 169 -1.62 11.02 2.27
CA MET A 169 -0.21 11.41 2.33
C MET A 169 0.00 12.80 2.95
N ASN A 170 -0.92 13.75 2.74
CA ASN A 170 -0.84 15.09 3.36
C ASN A 170 -0.94 14.99 4.89
N PHE A 171 -1.80 14.10 5.40
CA PHE A 171 -1.97 13.91 6.85
C PHE A 171 -0.78 13.16 7.47
N TRP A 172 -0.22 12.18 6.76
CA TRP A 172 1.03 11.52 7.16
C TRP A 172 2.20 12.50 7.18
N LYS A 173 2.31 13.37 6.17
CA LYS A 173 3.30 14.45 6.15
C LYS A 173 3.15 15.35 7.38
N GLN A 174 1.95 15.83 7.66
CA GLN A 174 1.70 16.68 8.83
C GLN A 174 2.05 15.97 10.15
N LEU A 175 1.77 14.66 10.26
CA LEU A 175 2.18 13.86 11.42
C LEU A 175 3.71 13.84 11.56
N ASN A 176 4.44 13.57 10.47
CA ASN A 176 5.90 13.52 10.45
C ASN A 176 6.54 14.89 10.73
N ASP A 177 5.96 15.97 10.18
CA ASP A 177 6.42 17.34 10.38
C ASP A 177 6.20 17.82 11.82
N SER A 178 5.20 17.29 12.52
CA SER A 178 4.93 17.64 13.93
C SER A 178 6.03 17.23 14.91
N LYS A 179 6.94 16.31 14.50
CA LYS A 179 8.02 15.73 15.32
C LYS A 179 7.58 15.12 16.66
N LYS A 180 6.27 14.90 16.86
CA LYS A 180 5.71 14.28 18.06
C LYS A 180 6.06 12.79 18.21
N PHE A 181 6.42 12.15 17.11
CA PHE A 181 6.77 10.72 17.06
C PHE A 181 8.09 10.52 16.32
N LYS A 182 8.83 9.49 16.71
CA LYS A 182 10.05 9.05 16.02
C LYS A 182 9.65 8.27 14.76
N VAL A 183 9.57 8.97 13.63
CA VAL A 183 9.28 8.35 12.32
C VAL A 183 10.55 7.69 11.76
N GLY A 184 10.40 6.47 11.25
CA GLY A 184 11.40 5.71 10.50
C GLY A 184 11.13 5.75 9.00
N GLU A 185 12.17 5.48 8.21
CA GLU A 185 12.10 5.44 6.75
C GLU A 185 12.22 4.00 6.25
N ALA A 186 11.18 3.51 5.57
CA ALA A 186 11.12 2.16 5.03
C ALA A 186 11.96 2.00 3.74
N THR A 187 12.14 3.09 2.96
CA THR A 187 12.95 3.05 1.73
C THR A 187 14.45 3.09 2.01
N LYS A 188 14.86 3.28 3.27
CA LYS A 188 16.26 3.22 3.67
C LYS A 188 16.81 1.80 3.49
N ILE A 189 17.94 1.70 2.79
CA ILE A 189 18.69 0.45 2.67
C ILE A 189 19.32 0.11 4.02
N ILE A 190 18.96 -1.06 4.54
CA ILE A 190 19.49 -1.68 5.76
C ILE A 190 19.82 -3.12 5.43
N ASP A 191 21.03 -3.57 5.74
CA ASP A 191 21.52 -4.93 5.45
C ASP A 191 21.33 -5.32 3.98
N ASN A 192 21.70 -4.41 3.08
CA ASN A 192 21.54 -4.54 1.62
C ASN A 192 20.09 -4.86 1.17
N ALA A 193 19.09 -4.34 1.90
CA ALA A 193 17.68 -4.52 1.57
C ALA A 193 16.80 -3.29 1.94
N PHE A 194 15.71 -3.05 1.21
CA PHE A 194 14.78 -1.93 1.46
C PHE A 194 13.35 -2.22 0.97
N TYR A 195 12.37 -1.42 1.38
CA TYR A 195 10.99 -1.51 0.89
C TYR A 195 10.76 -0.61 -0.34
N ASP A 196 10.05 -1.12 -1.35
CA ASP A 196 9.72 -0.38 -2.56
C ASP A 196 8.57 0.63 -2.37
N SER A 197 8.77 1.93 -2.66
CA SER A 197 7.75 2.97 -2.47
C SER A 197 6.75 3.11 -3.62
N GLY A 198 6.73 2.17 -4.57
CA GLY A 198 5.83 2.18 -5.73
C GLY A 198 6.55 1.82 -7.01
N PHE A 199 6.05 0.85 -7.78
CA PHE A 199 6.70 0.33 -8.98
C PHE A 199 7.00 1.42 -10.03
N LEU A 200 6.19 2.48 -10.06
CA LEU A 200 6.32 3.63 -10.95
C LEU A 200 6.83 4.90 -10.24
N SER A 201 7.05 4.83 -8.92
CA SER A 201 7.47 5.94 -8.08
C SER A 201 9.00 6.01 -7.90
N GLN A 202 9.41 7.10 -7.26
CA GLN A 202 10.72 7.73 -7.17
C GLN A 202 11.79 6.97 -6.35
N ASN A 203 11.96 5.67 -6.53
CA ASN A 203 13.22 5.05 -6.14
C ASN A 203 14.28 5.45 -7.15
N TYR A 204 14.77 6.69 -7.05
CA TYR A 204 15.67 7.36 -8.01
C TYR A 204 16.97 6.58 -8.26
N TYR A 205 17.32 5.70 -7.35
CA TYR A 205 18.54 4.91 -7.36
C TYR A 205 18.36 3.52 -8.00
N LEU A 206 17.12 3.08 -8.26
CA LEU A 206 16.87 1.82 -8.95
C LEU A 206 17.07 1.97 -10.46
N GLY A 207 17.83 1.06 -11.03
CA GLY A 207 17.99 0.89 -12.47
C GLY A 207 16.63 0.72 -13.15
N LYS A 208 16.50 1.36 -14.30
CA LYS A 208 15.31 1.30 -15.15
C LYS A 208 15.66 0.66 -16.48
N ASN A 209 14.71 -0.05 -17.07
CA ASN A 209 14.81 -0.48 -18.47
C ASN A 209 14.58 0.72 -19.43
N ASP A 210 14.70 0.47 -20.72
CA ASP A 210 14.55 1.49 -21.79
C ASP A 210 13.17 2.19 -21.81
N TYR A 211 12.20 1.65 -21.05
CA TYR A 211 10.84 2.16 -20.92
C TYR A 211 10.61 2.88 -19.58
N GLY A 212 11.67 3.11 -18.79
CA GLY A 212 11.59 3.83 -17.51
C GLY A 212 11.03 2.99 -16.35
N ILE A 213 10.94 1.67 -16.52
CA ILE A 213 10.38 0.73 -15.54
C ILE A 213 11.48 0.07 -14.73
N LYS A 214 11.24 -0.15 -13.44
CA LYS A 214 12.21 -0.79 -12.53
C LYS A 214 12.66 -2.13 -13.07
N LYS A 215 13.97 -2.28 -13.23
CA LYS A 215 14.60 -3.54 -13.62
C LYS A 215 14.72 -4.43 -12.38
N LEU A 216 13.93 -5.50 -12.35
CA LEU A 216 13.93 -6.46 -11.25
C LEU A 216 14.60 -7.77 -11.68
N VAL A 217 15.49 -8.28 -10.83
CA VAL A 217 16.12 -9.59 -10.96
C VAL A 217 15.61 -10.47 -9.82
N PHE A 218 15.13 -11.67 -10.14
CA PHE A 218 14.71 -12.63 -9.13
C PHE A 218 15.76 -13.71 -8.94
N LYS A 219 16.11 -13.99 -7.68
CA LYS A 219 16.95 -15.13 -7.30
C LYS A 219 16.20 -15.94 -6.25
N ASN A 220 15.89 -17.21 -6.55
CA ASN A 220 15.09 -18.08 -5.68
C ASN A 220 13.79 -17.40 -5.21
N GLU A 221 13.05 -16.81 -6.15
CA GLU A 221 11.80 -16.06 -5.92
C GLU A 221 11.93 -14.78 -5.06
N ILE A 222 13.15 -14.38 -4.71
CA ILE A 222 13.42 -13.13 -3.99
C ILE A 222 13.78 -12.03 -5.00
N PRO A 223 13.12 -10.85 -4.92
CA PRO A 223 13.39 -9.74 -5.82
C PRO A 223 14.61 -8.93 -5.40
N PHE A 224 15.39 -8.54 -6.40
CA PHE A 224 16.52 -7.63 -6.32
C PHE A 224 16.35 -6.52 -7.35
N GLY A 225 16.82 -5.34 -6.98
CA GLY A 225 16.89 -4.17 -7.83
C GLY A 225 18.34 -3.77 -8.00
N GLU A 226 18.66 -3.23 -9.17
CA GLU A 226 20.00 -2.76 -9.49
C GLU A 226 20.17 -1.32 -8.97
N ILE A 227 21.19 -1.07 -8.15
CA ILE A 227 21.55 0.25 -7.62
C ILE A 227 23.04 0.43 -7.81
N LYS A 228 23.46 1.38 -8.68
CA LYS A 228 24.88 1.65 -8.98
C LYS A 228 25.67 0.35 -9.19
N ASP A 229 25.21 -0.49 -10.12
CA ASP A 229 25.80 -1.78 -10.47
C ASP A 229 25.80 -2.87 -9.38
N SER A 230 25.14 -2.62 -8.24
CA SER A 230 24.96 -3.59 -7.15
C SER A 230 23.53 -4.08 -7.07
N LEU A 231 23.35 -5.36 -6.77
CA LEU A 231 22.03 -5.92 -6.49
C LEU A 231 21.64 -5.72 -5.02
N VAL A 232 20.53 -5.04 -4.80
CA VAL A 232 19.97 -4.76 -3.48
C VAL A 232 18.60 -5.43 -3.38
N ARG A 233 18.36 -6.16 -2.28
CA ARG A 233 17.12 -6.94 -2.12
C ARG A 233 15.92 -6.03 -1.86
N LEU A 234 14.78 -6.31 -2.48
CA LEU A 234 13.52 -5.66 -2.14
C LEU A 234 12.76 -6.48 -1.09
N LYS A 235 12.43 -5.84 0.03
CA LYS A 235 11.63 -6.42 1.12
C LYS A 235 10.14 -6.46 0.77
N ALA A 236 9.70 -5.60 -0.15
CA ALA A 236 8.38 -5.59 -0.75
C ALA A 236 8.44 -4.98 -2.14
N ILE A 237 7.48 -5.30 -3.00
CA ILE A 237 7.26 -4.65 -4.31
C ILE A 237 5.86 -4.04 -4.30
N HIS A 238 5.75 -2.76 -4.66
CA HIS A 238 4.47 -2.06 -4.64
C HIS A 238 3.88 -1.88 -6.05
N LEU A 239 3.01 -2.80 -6.45
CA LEU A 239 2.51 -2.96 -7.82
C LEU A 239 1.24 -2.13 -8.08
N GLN A 240 1.35 -0.81 -7.99
CA GLN A 240 0.22 0.11 -8.19
C GLN A 240 -0.31 0.15 -9.63
N GLY A 241 -1.60 0.52 -9.77
CA GLY A 241 -2.23 0.77 -11.07
C GLY A 241 -2.28 -0.49 -11.96
N PRO A 242 -1.87 -0.42 -13.24
CA PRO A 242 -1.86 -1.58 -14.13
C PRO A 242 -0.93 -2.71 -13.69
N MET A 243 0.02 -2.45 -12.79
CA MET A 243 0.98 -3.47 -12.35
C MET A 243 0.35 -4.56 -11.49
N LYS A 244 -0.87 -4.35 -10.99
CA LYS A 244 -1.65 -5.33 -10.22
C LYS A 244 -1.91 -6.63 -11.00
N PHE A 245 -2.03 -6.55 -12.33
CA PHE A 245 -2.13 -7.72 -13.22
C PHE A 245 -0.89 -8.62 -13.19
N TYR A 246 0.24 -8.12 -12.69
CA TYR A 246 1.50 -8.89 -12.64
C TYR A 246 1.84 -9.43 -11.26
N MET A 247 1.03 -9.16 -10.23
CA MET A 247 1.26 -9.65 -8.88
C MET A 247 1.46 -11.17 -8.83
N LYS A 248 0.66 -11.92 -9.60
CA LYS A 248 0.81 -13.39 -9.73
C LYS A 248 2.21 -13.80 -10.17
N TYR A 249 2.76 -13.14 -11.19
CA TYR A 249 4.04 -13.52 -11.79
C TYR A 249 5.20 -13.13 -10.88
N TYR A 250 5.17 -11.92 -10.32
CA TYR A 250 6.21 -11.47 -9.40
C TYR A 250 6.23 -12.28 -8.09
N LEU A 251 5.08 -12.73 -7.59
CA LEU A 251 5.02 -13.63 -6.44
C LEU A 251 5.71 -14.99 -6.70
N GLN A 252 5.63 -15.48 -7.93
CA GLN A 252 6.27 -16.73 -8.38
C GLN A 252 7.74 -16.55 -8.77
N GLY A 253 8.33 -15.38 -8.50
CA GLY A 253 9.69 -15.07 -8.93
C GLY A 253 9.87 -14.98 -10.45
N LYS A 254 8.78 -14.90 -11.21
CA LYS A 254 8.82 -14.86 -12.67
C LYS A 254 8.97 -13.42 -13.12
N ASN A 255 10.15 -13.12 -13.65
CA ASN A 255 10.35 -11.96 -14.51
C ASN A 255 11.06 -12.42 -15.78
N ASN A 256 10.34 -12.40 -16.91
CA ASN A 256 10.90 -12.78 -18.21
C ASN A 256 10.58 -11.70 -19.24
N LEU A 257 11.29 -11.76 -20.37
CA LEU A 257 11.15 -10.77 -21.44
C LEU A 257 9.69 -10.56 -21.87
N LEU A 258 8.88 -11.62 -21.89
CA LEU A 258 7.46 -11.53 -22.25
C LEU A 258 6.65 -10.75 -21.20
N ILE A 259 6.90 -10.96 -19.92
CA ILE A 259 6.27 -10.20 -18.83
C ILE A 259 6.69 -8.73 -18.93
N ASP A 260 7.99 -8.46 -19.12
CA ASP A 260 8.50 -7.10 -19.30
C ASP A 260 7.83 -6.41 -20.49
N LEU A 261 7.76 -7.06 -21.66
CA LEU A 261 7.10 -6.51 -22.86
C LEU A 261 5.61 -6.19 -22.62
N ARG A 262 4.89 -7.06 -21.91
CA ARG A 262 3.48 -6.84 -21.58
C ARG A 262 3.29 -5.72 -20.56
N VAL A 263 4.17 -5.63 -19.56
CA VAL A 263 4.22 -4.52 -18.59
C VAL A 263 4.45 -3.20 -19.32
N ASN A 264 5.45 -3.15 -20.20
CA ASN A 264 5.80 -1.98 -21.02
C ASN A 264 4.61 -1.55 -21.89
N SER A 265 3.97 -2.50 -22.56
CA SER A 265 2.81 -2.24 -23.44
C SER A 265 1.62 -1.65 -22.67
N LEU A 266 1.35 -2.14 -21.46
CA LEU A 266 0.27 -1.58 -20.62
C LEU A 266 0.58 -0.18 -20.10
N ILE A 267 1.84 0.10 -19.75
CA ILE A 267 2.26 1.43 -19.31
C ILE A 267 2.18 2.41 -20.48
N TRP A 268 2.70 2.03 -21.65
CA TRP A 268 2.57 2.83 -22.87
C TRP A 268 1.11 3.10 -23.22
N PHE A 269 0.24 2.08 -23.16
CA PHE A 269 -1.19 2.26 -23.40
C PHE A 269 -1.83 3.21 -22.39
N ARG A 270 -1.49 3.07 -21.09
CA ARG A 270 -1.96 3.99 -20.05
C ARG A 270 -1.54 5.42 -20.38
N ASP A 271 -0.28 5.66 -20.65
CA ASP A 271 0.28 7.00 -20.79
C ASP A 271 -0.23 7.71 -22.06
N ASN A 272 -0.49 6.96 -23.13
CA ASN A 272 -0.90 7.52 -24.42
C ASN A 272 -2.43 7.57 -24.61
N PHE A 273 -3.19 6.65 -23.99
CA PHE A 273 -4.61 6.47 -24.29
C PHE A 273 -5.52 6.52 -23.08
N SER A 274 -5.06 6.21 -21.86
CA SER A 274 -6.01 6.09 -20.74
C SER A 274 -6.80 7.37 -20.51
N GLY A 275 -6.18 8.54 -20.56
CA GLY A 275 -6.85 9.84 -20.42
C GLY A 275 -7.85 10.19 -21.52
N LYS A 276 -7.80 9.49 -22.66
CA LYS A 276 -8.68 9.71 -23.83
C LYS A 276 -9.83 8.71 -23.90
N ILE A 277 -9.80 7.67 -23.08
CA ILE A 277 -10.77 6.57 -23.11
C ILE A 277 -11.84 6.77 -22.03
N SER A 278 -13.12 6.58 -22.41
CA SER A 278 -14.25 6.64 -21.48
C SER A 278 -14.18 5.53 -20.41
N ASP A 279 -14.72 5.81 -19.22
CA ASP A 279 -14.70 4.85 -18.10
C ASP A 279 -15.40 3.52 -18.44
N ASN A 280 -16.43 3.56 -19.27
CA ASN A 280 -17.10 2.35 -19.77
C ASN A 280 -16.16 1.44 -20.58
N LEU A 281 -15.33 2.02 -21.45
CA LEU A 281 -14.38 1.24 -22.24
C LEU A 281 -13.23 0.74 -21.36
N ARG A 282 -12.73 1.53 -20.41
CA ARG A 282 -11.75 1.06 -19.41
C ARG A 282 -12.27 -0.14 -18.62
N ASN A 283 -13.53 -0.11 -18.19
CA ASN A 283 -14.16 -1.20 -17.46
C ASN A 283 -14.33 -2.46 -18.32
N LYS A 284 -14.67 -2.32 -19.61
CA LYS A 284 -14.72 -3.45 -20.55
C LYS A 284 -13.34 -4.08 -20.73
N ILE A 285 -12.30 -3.27 -20.96
CA ILE A 285 -10.92 -3.75 -21.09
C ILE A 285 -10.48 -4.51 -19.83
N LYS A 286 -10.74 -3.95 -18.64
CA LYS A 286 -10.42 -4.59 -17.36
C LYS A 286 -11.08 -5.96 -17.22
N LYS A 287 -12.37 -6.08 -17.56
CA LYS A 287 -13.09 -7.37 -17.54
C LYS A 287 -12.51 -8.37 -18.53
N SER A 288 -12.15 -7.94 -19.74
CA SER A 288 -11.52 -8.82 -20.74
C SER A 288 -10.14 -9.30 -20.29
N MET A 289 -9.32 -8.43 -19.69
CA MET A 289 -8.01 -8.81 -19.16
C MET A 289 -8.12 -9.89 -18.08
N ILE A 290 -9.05 -9.72 -17.12
CA ILE A 290 -9.32 -10.72 -16.08
C ILE A 290 -9.72 -12.07 -16.70
N LYS A 291 -10.60 -12.08 -17.72
CA LYS A 291 -11.00 -13.31 -18.43
C LYS A 291 -9.83 -14.00 -19.12
N LEU A 292 -8.85 -13.24 -19.61
CA LEU A 292 -7.66 -13.74 -20.28
C LEU A 292 -6.56 -14.19 -19.29
N GLY A 293 -6.84 -14.17 -17.98
CA GLY A 293 -5.91 -14.63 -16.95
C GLY A 293 -4.79 -13.63 -16.64
N PHE A 294 -5.00 -12.35 -16.96
CA PHE A 294 -4.22 -11.24 -16.39
C PHE A 294 -4.73 -10.91 -15.00
#